data_AF-A0A7X7CS06-F1
#
_entry.id   AF-A0A7X7CS06-F1
#
_cell.length_a   1.000
_cell.length_b   1.000
_cell.length_c   1.000
_cell.angle_alpha   90.00
_cell.angle_beta   90.00
_cell.angle_gamma   90.00
#
_symmetry.space_group_name_H-M   'P 1'
#
loop_
_entity.id
_entity.type
_entity.pdbx_description
1 polymer ?
#
loop_
_entity_poly.entity_id
_entity_poly.type
_entity_poly.pdbx_seq_one_letter_code
_entity_poly.pdbx_strand_id
1 'polypeptide(L)'
;MEPFLAFFTDHGSATVFVAVLLERLGAPIPAFPFLLLAGAEGVADPRFLGLVFVAATVASLVADYAWYVAGRRWGRSMLGLLCRVSPSPQGYMSRSEGAFARRRALTLVASKFVPGLSLVVPPLAGAVKMSARTFLAVDLAASALWSAVGVGLGMVFHAQVEQAIAFMEAWGSTAVLTLLAALAAWLGWRAGRAVLAGRVLATLRSRPELLSALDASLRLLPRRRNLPPVLARLIRRAAYRGIERPSASRLPAHRVLP
;
A
#
# COMPACT_ATOMS: atom_id res chain seq x y z
N MET A 1 -17.76 10.79 -19.97
CA MET A 1 -18.15 9.66 -19.09
C MET A 1 -19.34 8.89 -19.61
N GLU A 2 -20.09 9.39 -20.61
CA GLU A 2 -21.07 8.66 -21.43
C GLU A 2 -20.75 7.17 -21.72
N PRO A 3 -19.55 6.79 -22.20
CA PRO A 3 -19.26 5.37 -22.48
C PRO A 3 -19.13 4.51 -21.21
N PHE A 4 -18.77 5.10 -20.07
CA PHE A 4 -18.65 4.39 -18.80
C PHE A 4 -20.02 4.09 -18.19
N LEU A 5 -20.93 5.07 -18.22
CA LEU A 5 -22.31 4.86 -17.75
C LEU A 5 -23.06 3.87 -18.64
N ALA A 6 -22.90 3.95 -19.97
CA ALA A 6 -23.46 2.98 -20.92
C ALA A 6 -22.90 1.56 -20.71
N PHE A 7 -21.59 1.43 -20.49
CA PHE A 7 -20.98 0.13 -20.16
C PHE A 7 -21.48 -0.42 -18.82
N PHE A 8 -21.68 0.45 -17.82
CA PHE A 8 -22.18 0.05 -16.51
C PHE A 8 -23.67 -0.34 -16.53
N THR A 9 -24.48 0.26 -17.42
CA THR A 9 -25.88 -0.16 -17.61
C THR A 9 -25.96 -1.56 -18.22
N ASP A 10 -25.08 -1.87 -19.18
CA ASP A 10 -25.05 -3.20 -19.82
C ASP A 10 -24.30 -4.27 -18.99
N HIS A 11 -23.30 -3.87 -18.19
CA HIS A 11 -22.36 -4.77 -17.50
C HIS A 11 -22.12 -4.42 -16.01
N GLY A 12 -23.08 -3.78 -15.34
CA GLY A 12 -22.90 -3.26 -13.98
C GLY A 12 -22.49 -4.32 -12.95
N SER A 13 -23.08 -5.51 -13.01
CA SER A 13 -22.74 -6.63 -12.12
C SER A 13 -21.31 -7.16 -12.37
N ALA A 14 -20.88 -7.24 -13.63
CA ALA A 14 -19.52 -7.65 -14.00
C ALA A 14 -18.48 -6.59 -13.59
N THR A 15 -18.82 -5.30 -13.73
CA THR A 15 -17.96 -4.21 -13.29
C THR A 15 -17.74 -4.24 -11.79
N VAL A 16 -18.82 -4.42 -11.02
CA VAL A 16 -18.73 -4.61 -9.56
C VAL A 16 -17.91 -5.84 -9.21
N PHE A 17 -18.13 -6.97 -9.88
CA PHE A 17 -17.36 -8.19 -9.67
C PHE A 17 -15.85 -7.94 -9.80
N VAL A 18 -15.43 -7.35 -10.92
CA VAL A 18 -14.01 -7.10 -11.21
C VAL A 18 -13.43 -6.08 -10.24
N ALA A 19 -14.14 -4.99 -9.96
CA ALA A 19 -13.69 -3.96 -9.02
C ALA A 19 -13.46 -4.54 -7.62
N VAL A 20 -14.44 -5.29 -7.10
CA VAL A 20 -14.32 -5.95 -5.78
C VAL A 20 -13.21 -7.00 -5.78
N LEU A 21 -13.11 -7.83 -6.82
CA LEU A 21 -12.06 -8.84 -6.92
C LEU A 21 -10.67 -8.20 -6.87
N LEU A 22 -10.45 -7.14 -7.67
CA LEU A 22 -9.17 -6.44 -7.72
C LEU A 22 -8.85 -5.75 -6.39
N GLU A 23 -9.81 -5.05 -5.79
CA GLU A 23 -9.62 -4.44 -4.46
C GLU A 23 -9.17 -5.49 -3.44
N ARG A 24 -9.89 -6.62 -3.37
CA ARG A 24 -9.63 -7.68 -2.40
C ARG A 24 -8.35 -8.45 -2.68
N LEU A 25 -7.87 -8.44 -3.92
CA LEU A 25 -6.53 -8.93 -4.27
C LEU A 25 -5.41 -7.92 -3.93
N GLY A 26 -5.75 -6.72 -3.47
CA GLY A 26 -4.81 -5.70 -3.01
C GLY A 26 -4.53 -4.59 -4.02
N ALA A 27 -5.30 -4.50 -5.11
CA ALA A 27 -5.24 -3.34 -5.99
C ALA A 27 -5.78 -2.11 -5.23
N PRO A 28 -5.18 -0.92 -5.42
CA PRO A 28 -5.64 0.32 -4.78
C PRO A 28 -6.87 0.90 -5.50
N ILE A 29 -7.89 0.06 -5.72
CA ILE A 29 -9.15 0.42 -6.36
C ILE A 29 -10.23 0.44 -5.28
N PRO A 30 -10.90 1.56 -5.02
CA PRO A 30 -12.03 1.58 -4.09
C PRO A 30 -13.25 0.94 -4.78
N ALA A 31 -13.65 -0.27 -4.39
CA ALA A 31 -14.84 -0.96 -4.95
C ALA A 31 -16.15 -0.51 -4.29
N PHE A 32 -16.09 0.04 -3.07
CA PHE A 32 -17.28 0.51 -2.34
C PHE A 32 -18.12 1.56 -3.12
N PRO A 33 -17.51 2.56 -3.80
CA PRO A 33 -18.23 3.46 -4.71
C PRO A 33 -19.01 2.76 -5.83
N PHE A 34 -18.47 1.67 -6.40
CA PHE A 34 -19.16 0.93 -7.45
C PHE A 34 -20.40 0.21 -6.91
N LEU A 35 -20.36 -0.26 -5.66
CA LEU A 35 -21.53 -0.82 -4.98
C LEU A 35 -22.60 0.22 -4.65
N LEU A 36 -22.17 1.41 -4.22
CA LEU A 36 -23.08 2.55 -4.00
C LEU A 36 -23.79 2.93 -5.30
N LEU A 37 -23.03 3.08 -6.39
CA LEU A 37 -23.57 3.38 -7.72
C LEU A 37 -24.56 2.31 -8.18
N ALA A 38 -24.17 1.03 -8.13
CA ALA A 38 -25.06 -0.07 -8.51
C ALA A 38 -26.32 -0.16 -7.63
N GLY A 39 -26.21 0.16 -6.34
CA GLY A 39 -27.34 0.23 -5.43
C GLY A 39 -28.30 1.38 -5.75
N ALA A 40 -27.75 2.55 -6.13
CA ALA A 40 -28.53 3.73 -6.51
C ALA A 40 -29.31 3.51 -7.82
N GLU A 41 -28.63 3.02 -8.86
CA GLU A 41 -29.23 2.75 -10.18
C GLU A 41 -30.21 1.56 -10.15
N GLY A 42 -29.92 0.56 -9.31
CA GLY A 42 -30.68 -0.68 -9.26
C GLY A 42 -32.01 -0.63 -8.51
N VAL A 43 -32.41 0.51 -7.93
CA VAL A 43 -33.62 0.60 -7.07
C VAL A 43 -34.87 0.09 -7.78
N ALA A 44 -35.00 0.32 -9.09
CA ALA A 44 -36.13 -0.12 -9.89
C ALA A 44 -35.99 -1.57 -10.45
N ASP A 45 -34.81 -2.19 -10.34
CA ASP A 45 -34.54 -3.55 -10.83
C ASP A 45 -33.97 -4.46 -9.72
N PRO A 46 -34.85 -5.17 -8.99
CA PRO A 46 -34.45 -6.13 -7.96
C PRO A 46 -33.57 -7.27 -8.48
N ARG A 47 -33.69 -7.66 -9.76
CA ARG A 47 -32.87 -8.74 -10.34
C ARG A 47 -31.43 -8.26 -10.50
N PHE A 48 -31.25 -7.06 -11.02
CA PHE A 48 -29.94 -6.43 -11.12
C PHE A 48 -29.27 -6.29 -9.75
N LEU A 49 -29.98 -5.80 -8.73
CA LEU A 49 -29.45 -5.70 -7.36
C LEU A 49 -29.03 -7.06 -6.80
N GLY A 50 -29.84 -8.10 -7.04
CA GLY A 50 -29.49 -9.47 -6.66
C GLY A 50 -28.19 -9.95 -7.34
N LEU A 51 -28.03 -9.69 -8.63
CA LEU A 51 -26.82 -10.05 -9.38
C LEU A 51 -25.59 -9.29 -8.87
N VAL A 52 -25.72 -7.99 -8.60
CA VAL A 52 -24.65 -7.15 -8.03
C VAL A 52 -24.22 -7.65 -6.65
N PHE A 53 -25.19 -7.96 -5.78
CA PHE A 53 -24.94 -8.51 -4.45
C PHE A 53 -24.19 -9.85 -4.52
N VAL A 54 -24.66 -10.78 -5.35
CA VAL A 54 -24.00 -12.08 -5.54
C VAL A 54 -22.61 -11.91 -6.13
N ALA A 55 -22.47 -11.08 -7.17
CA ALA A 55 -21.20 -10.79 -7.82
C ALA A 55 -20.16 -10.27 -6.82
N ALA A 56 -20.51 -9.25 -6.03
CA ALA A 56 -19.62 -8.68 -5.02
C ALA A 56 -19.23 -9.70 -3.94
N THR A 57 -20.20 -10.48 -3.47
CA THR A 57 -19.98 -11.51 -2.44
C THR A 57 -19.03 -12.61 -2.95
N VAL A 58 -19.25 -13.11 -4.16
CA VAL A 58 -18.42 -14.14 -4.80
C VAL A 58 -17.02 -13.60 -5.11
N ALA A 59 -16.90 -12.40 -5.66
CA ALA A 59 -15.62 -11.76 -5.92
C ALA A 59 -14.77 -11.65 -4.65
N SER A 60 -15.36 -11.18 -3.54
CA SER A 60 -14.67 -11.10 -2.25
C SER A 60 -14.24 -12.48 -1.76
N LEU A 61 -15.13 -13.47 -1.80
CA LEU A 61 -14.81 -14.84 -1.38
C LEU A 61 -13.65 -15.45 -2.16
N VAL A 62 -13.63 -15.26 -3.49
CA VAL A 62 -12.57 -15.80 -4.35
C VAL A 62 -11.22 -15.19 -3.99
N ALA A 63 -11.15 -13.86 -3.83
CA ALA A 63 -9.93 -13.18 -3.44
C ALA A 63 -9.46 -13.56 -2.03
N ASP A 64 -10.37 -13.51 -1.05
CA ASP A 64 -10.08 -13.81 0.36
C ASP A 64 -9.63 -15.27 0.51
N TYR A 65 -10.26 -16.20 -0.24
CA TYR A 65 -9.86 -17.60 -0.25
C TYR A 65 -8.49 -17.82 -0.89
N ALA A 66 -8.16 -17.11 -1.98
CA ALA A 66 -6.83 -17.18 -2.59
C ALA A 66 -5.75 -16.77 -1.58
N TRP A 67 -5.98 -15.68 -0.84
CA TRP A 67 -5.08 -15.24 0.23
C TRP A 67 -5.02 -16.22 1.41
N TYR A 68 -6.15 -16.80 1.79
CA TYR A 68 -6.20 -17.83 2.83
C TYR A 68 -5.36 -19.07 2.44
N VAL A 69 -5.48 -19.54 1.20
CA VAL A 69 -4.67 -20.67 0.70
C VAL A 69 -3.18 -20.29 0.67
N ALA A 70 -2.87 -19.07 0.25
CA ALA A 70 -1.50 -18.55 0.27
C ALA A 70 -0.93 -18.57 1.70
N GLY A 71 -1.65 -18.00 2.66
CA GLY A 71 -1.26 -18.01 4.07
C GLY A 71 -1.12 -19.41 4.66
N ARG A 72 -1.97 -20.35 4.24
CA ARG A 72 -1.91 -21.75 4.67
C ARG A 72 -0.68 -22.51 4.12
N ARG A 73 -0.27 -22.22 2.88
CA ARG A 73 0.89 -22.86 2.24
C ARG A 73 2.23 -22.25 2.69
N TRP A 74 2.30 -20.92 2.82
CA TRP A 74 3.53 -20.19 3.16
C TRP A 74 3.61 -19.71 4.62
N GLY A 75 2.65 -20.12 5.47
CA GLY A 75 2.47 -19.61 6.83
C GLY A 75 3.67 -19.74 7.76
N ARG A 76 4.58 -20.70 7.56
CA ARG A 76 5.79 -20.85 8.40
C ARG A 76 6.75 -19.66 8.28
N SER A 77 6.88 -19.04 7.10
CA SER A 77 7.71 -17.83 6.92
C SER A 77 7.03 -16.55 7.43
N MET A 78 5.70 -16.45 7.33
CA MET A 78 4.94 -15.30 7.86
C MET A 78 4.80 -15.33 9.38
N LEU A 79 4.58 -16.51 9.98
CA LEU A 79 4.54 -16.69 11.43
C LEU A 79 5.88 -16.38 12.09
N GLY A 80 7.02 -16.62 11.42
CA GLY A 80 8.34 -16.24 11.94
C GLY A 80 8.50 -14.73 12.18
N LEU A 81 7.79 -13.88 11.42
CA LEU A 81 7.78 -12.41 11.59
C LEU A 81 6.80 -11.98 12.69
N LEU A 82 5.65 -12.65 12.83
CA LEU A 82 4.64 -12.36 13.85
C LEU A 82 5.03 -12.89 15.24
N CYS A 83 5.66 -14.06 15.33
CA CYS A 83 6.20 -14.63 16.56
C CYS A 83 7.39 -13.82 17.11
N ARG A 84 8.00 -12.94 16.31
CA ARG A 84 9.02 -11.98 16.77
C ARG A 84 8.42 -10.75 17.45
N VAL A 85 7.12 -10.49 17.25
CA VAL A 85 6.39 -9.32 17.76
C VAL A 85 5.35 -9.70 18.82
N SER A 86 4.91 -10.97 18.86
CA SER A 86 3.92 -11.46 19.82
C SER A 86 4.44 -12.69 20.58
N PRO A 87 4.67 -12.60 21.90
CA PRO A 87 4.98 -13.76 22.73
C PRO A 87 3.72 -14.60 22.92
N SER A 88 3.72 -15.82 22.37
CA SER A 88 2.78 -16.93 22.60
C SER A 88 1.34 -16.79 22.04
N PRO A 89 0.82 -17.86 21.42
CA PRO A 89 0.24 -18.93 22.23
C PRO A 89 0.58 -20.32 21.71
N GLN A 90 1.55 -20.96 22.37
CA GLN A 90 1.58 -22.42 22.42
C GLN A 90 0.63 -22.83 23.54
N GLY A 91 -0.49 -23.46 23.19
CA GLY A 91 -1.54 -23.82 24.14
C GLY A 91 -2.53 -24.76 23.50
N TYR A 92 -2.11 -26.00 23.35
CA TYR A 92 -2.94 -27.16 23.09
C TYR A 92 -3.95 -27.32 24.25
N MET A 93 -5.23 -27.05 24.05
CA MET A 93 -6.31 -27.62 24.87
C MET A 93 -7.70 -27.45 24.24
N SER A 94 -8.22 -28.60 23.79
CA SER A 94 -9.61 -29.06 23.84
C SER A 94 -10.68 -28.14 24.45
N ARG A 95 -11.85 -28.11 23.78
CA ARG A 95 -13.17 -27.83 24.36
C ARG A 95 -13.37 -26.45 25.00
N SER A 96 -13.52 -25.45 24.13
CA SER A 96 -14.52 -24.37 24.30
C SER A 96 -14.71 -23.68 22.96
N GLU A 97 -15.32 -24.40 22.02
CA GLU A 97 -15.44 -23.98 20.61
C GLU A 97 -16.32 -22.73 20.44
N GLY A 98 -17.30 -22.49 21.31
CA GLY A 98 -18.26 -21.40 21.13
C GLY A 98 -17.67 -19.99 21.29
N ALA A 99 -16.97 -19.72 22.39
CA ALA A 99 -16.55 -18.36 22.73
C ALA A 99 -15.31 -17.89 21.94
N PHE A 100 -14.34 -18.78 21.71
CA PHE A 100 -13.14 -18.47 20.93
C PHE A 100 -13.41 -18.42 19.43
N ALA A 101 -14.30 -19.27 18.89
CA ALA A 101 -14.70 -19.17 17.48
C ALA A 101 -15.47 -17.88 17.21
N ARG A 102 -16.33 -17.43 18.13
CA ARG A 102 -17.06 -16.16 18.00
C ARG A 102 -16.12 -14.95 17.92
N ARG A 103 -15.08 -14.87 18.76
CA ARG A 103 -14.11 -13.75 18.70
C ARG A 103 -13.30 -13.75 17.40
N ARG A 104 -12.89 -14.92 16.92
CA ARG A 104 -12.22 -15.08 15.62
C ARG A 104 -13.13 -14.69 14.45
N ALA A 105 -14.39 -15.10 14.51
CA ALA A 105 -15.40 -14.77 13.49
C ALA A 105 -15.74 -13.29 13.45
N LEU A 106 -15.94 -12.65 14.61
CA LEU A 106 -16.18 -11.21 14.70
C LEU A 106 -15.01 -10.40 14.15
N THR A 107 -13.78 -10.85 14.37
CA THR A 107 -12.59 -10.17 13.83
C THR A 107 -12.57 -10.24 12.29
N LEU A 108 -12.90 -11.39 11.70
CA LEU A 108 -13.05 -11.55 10.25
C LEU A 108 -14.14 -10.63 9.69
N VAL A 109 -15.32 -10.60 10.31
CA VAL A 109 -16.42 -9.74 9.89
C VAL A 109 -16.06 -8.26 10.00
N ALA A 110 -15.53 -7.83 11.15
CA ALA A 110 -15.15 -6.44 11.37
C ALA A 110 -14.02 -5.98 10.44
N SER A 111 -13.08 -6.89 10.11
CA SER A 111 -11.97 -6.56 9.22
C SER A 111 -12.41 -6.17 7.80
N LYS A 112 -13.58 -6.63 7.33
CA LYS A 112 -14.09 -6.26 6.00
C LYS A 112 -14.44 -4.78 5.87
N PHE A 113 -14.78 -4.13 6.97
CA PHE A 113 -15.13 -2.71 7.02
C PHE A 113 -13.92 -1.80 7.27
N VAL A 114 -12.75 -2.37 7.60
CA VAL A 114 -11.53 -1.60 7.84
C VAL A 114 -10.55 -1.83 6.68
N PRO A 115 -10.29 -0.81 5.84
CA PRO A 115 -9.32 -0.90 4.77
C PRO A 115 -7.95 -1.37 5.29
N GLY A 116 -7.30 -2.26 4.54
CA GLY A 116 -6.00 -2.84 4.91
C GLY A 116 -6.08 -4.04 5.86
N LEU A 117 -7.00 -4.06 6.84
CA LEU A 117 -7.16 -5.25 7.70
C LEU A 117 -7.74 -6.44 6.93
N SER A 118 -8.69 -6.19 6.03
CA SER A 118 -9.28 -7.21 5.16
C SER A 118 -8.28 -7.95 4.27
N LEU A 119 -7.12 -7.35 3.94
CA LEU A 119 -6.07 -8.01 3.17
C LEU A 119 -5.16 -8.92 4.01
N VAL A 120 -5.04 -8.63 5.32
CA VAL A 120 -4.11 -9.32 6.22
C VAL A 120 -4.78 -10.48 6.96
N VAL A 121 -6.08 -10.37 7.24
CA VAL A 121 -6.81 -11.37 8.03
C VAL A 121 -6.98 -12.72 7.31
N PRO A 122 -7.35 -12.80 6.02
CA PRO A 122 -7.44 -14.08 5.31
C PRO A 122 -6.12 -14.89 5.28
N PRO A 123 -4.95 -14.31 4.91
CA PRO A 123 -3.70 -15.07 4.95
C PRO A 123 -3.29 -15.44 6.38
N LEU A 124 -3.56 -14.59 7.37
CA LEU A 124 -3.32 -14.92 8.78
C LEU A 124 -4.17 -16.12 9.24
N ALA A 125 -5.46 -16.15 8.87
CA ALA A 125 -6.37 -17.28 9.14
C ALA A 125 -5.87 -18.59 8.51
N GLY A 126 -5.29 -18.49 7.31
CA GLY A 126 -4.59 -19.59 6.64
C GLY A 126 -3.36 -20.06 7.42
N ALA A 127 -2.50 -19.13 7.84
CA ALA A 127 -1.25 -19.42 8.55
C ALA A 127 -1.48 -20.12 9.90
N VAL A 128 -2.52 -19.74 10.65
CA VAL A 128 -2.92 -20.41 11.91
C VAL A 128 -3.72 -21.70 11.68
N LYS A 129 -3.82 -22.18 10.44
CA LYS A 129 -4.51 -23.42 10.04
C LYS A 129 -5.98 -23.51 10.45
N MET A 130 -6.69 -22.37 10.50
CA MET A 130 -8.16 -22.37 10.67
C MET A 130 -8.82 -23.25 9.63
N SER A 131 -9.83 -24.06 9.97
CA SER A 131 -10.47 -24.98 9.00
C SER A 131 -11.05 -24.21 7.80
N ALA A 132 -10.95 -24.76 6.59
CA ALA A 132 -11.43 -24.09 5.38
C ALA A 132 -12.94 -23.87 5.39
N ARG A 133 -13.70 -24.81 5.97
CA ARG A 133 -15.16 -24.71 6.11
C ARG A 133 -15.55 -23.56 7.05
N THR A 134 -14.89 -23.45 8.21
CA THR A 134 -15.15 -22.35 9.15
C THR A 134 -14.76 -21.02 8.55
N PHE A 135 -13.62 -20.94 7.84
CA PHE A 135 -13.18 -19.72 7.16
C PHE A 135 -14.22 -19.29 6.13
N LEU A 136 -14.57 -20.17 5.18
CA LEU A 136 -15.53 -19.85 4.12
C LEU A 136 -16.91 -19.46 4.67
N ALA A 137 -17.43 -20.14 5.71
CA ALA A 137 -18.73 -19.82 6.27
C ALA A 137 -18.75 -18.42 6.92
N VAL A 138 -17.71 -18.09 7.70
CA VAL A 138 -17.58 -16.76 8.32
C VAL A 138 -17.33 -15.70 7.27
N ASP A 139 -16.45 -15.99 6.31
CA ASP A 139 -16.07 -15.06 5.27
C ASP A 139 -17.23 -14.75 4.31
N LEU A 140 -18.04 -15.76 3.98
CA LEU A 140 -19.28 -15.60 3.23
C LEU A 140 -20.25 -14.67 3.97
N ALA A 141 -20.49 -14.90 5.27
CA ALA A 141 -21.35 -14.05 6.06
C ALA A 141 -20.83 -12.61 6.12
N ALA A 142 -19.52 -12.43 6.28
CA ALA A 142 -18.87 -11.12 6.26
C ALA A 142 -19.01 -10.43 4.89
N SER A 143 -18.74 -11.16 3.79
CA SER A 143 -18.80 -10.66 2.41
C SER A 143 -20.22 -10.27 2.03
N ALA A 144 -21.19 -11.10 2.40
CA ALA A 144 -22.61 -10.83 2.20
C ALA A 144 -23.03 -9.58 2.98
N LEU A 145 -22.68 -9.48 4.27
CA LEU A 145 -23.02 -8.32 5.08
C LEU A 145 -22.40 -7.03 4.50
N TRP A 146 -21.13 -7.06 4.12
CA TRP A 146 -20.45 -5.91 3.53
C TRP A 146 -21.07 -5.50 2.20
N SER A 147 -21.39 -6.46 1.32
CA SER A 147 -22.04 -6.20 0.04
C SER A 147 -23.45 -5.65 0.22
N ALA A 148 -24.22 -6.19 1.17
CA ALA A 148 -25.55 -5.68 1.51
C ALA A 148 -25.52 -4.25 2.04
N VAL A 149 -24.53 -3.91 2.87
CA VAL A 149 -24.34 -2.53 3.35
C VAL A 149 -24.03 -1.59 2.19
N GLY A 150 -23.12 -1.96 1.28
CA GLY A 150 -22.78 -1.12 0.13
C GLY A 150 -23.97 -0.89 -0.81
N VAL A 151 -24.66 -1.97 -1.19
CA VAL A 151 -25.86 -1.90 -2.05
C VAL A 151 -26.99 -1.14 -1.35
N GLY A 152 -27.28 -1.46 -0.09
CA GLY A 152 -28.36 -0.84 0.67
C GLY A 152 -28.13 0.66 0.92
N LEU A 153 -26.89 1.07 1.18
CA LEU A 153 -26.55 2.50 1.26
C LEU A 153 -26.74 3.19 -0.09
N GLY A 154 -26.38 2.54 -1.20
CA GLY A 154 -26.64 3.06 -2.54
C GLY A 154 -28.13 3.30 -2.79
N MET A 155 -28.97 2.35 -2.41
CA MET A 155 -30.43 2.46 -2.53
C MET A 155 -30.99 3.62 -1.67
N VAL A 156 -30.56 3.72 -0.41
CA VAL A 156 -31.06 4.73 0.54
C VAL A 156 -30.60 6.14 0.17
N PHE A 157 -29.34 6.29 -0.26
CA PHE A 157 -28.72 7.59 -0.55
C PHE A 157 -28.58 7.86 -2.06
N HIS A 158 -29.41 7.25 -2.90
CA HIS A 158 -29.31 7.35 -4.37
C HIS A 158 -29.27 8.81 -4.84
N ALA A 159 -30.11 9.69 -4.28
CA ALA A 159 -30.15 11.10 -4.64
C ALA A 159 -28.83 11.85 -4.31
N GLN A 160 -28.16 11.52 -3.21
CA GLN A 160 -26.87 12.12 -2.85
C GLN A 160 -25.72 11.51 -3.67
N VAL A 161 -25.82 10.24 -4.02
CA VAL A 161 -24.87 9.56 -4.91
C VAL A 161 -24.93 10.19 -6.30
N GLU A 162 -26.12 10.40 -6.86
CA GLU A 162 -26.32 11.10 -8.14
C GLU A 162 -25.77 12.53 -8.11
N GLN A 163 -26.01 13.29 -7.04
CA GLN A 163 -25.44 14.63 -6.87
C GLN A 163 -23.90 14.61 -6.79
N ALA A 164 -23.32 13.63 -6.09
CA ALA A 164 -21.88 13.47 -6.01
C ALA A 164 -21.28 13.09 -7.38
N ILE A 165 -21.96 12.26 -8.16
CA ILE A 165 -21.56 11.90 -9.53
C ILE A 165 -21.64 13.13 -10.43
N ALA A 166 -22.74 13.88 -10.41
CA ALA A 166 -22.88 15.12 -11.18
C ALA A 166 -21.80 16.16 -10.80
N PHE A 167 -21.44 16.24 -9.53
CA PHE A 167 -20.33 17.08 -9.07
C PHE A 167 -18.97 16.57 -9.56
N MET A 168 -18.74 15.25 -9.55
CA MET A 168 -17.51 14.65 -10.12
C MET A 168 -17.44 14.81 -11.64
N GLU A 169 -18.55 14.79 -12.36
CA GLU A 169 -18.60 15.08 -13.80
C GLU A 169 -18.24 16.53 -14.10
N ALA A 170 -18.72 17.46 -13.27
CA ALA A 170 -18.42 18.87 -13.42
C ALA A 170 -16.97 19.25 -13.05
N TRP A 171 -16.35 18.57 -12.08
CA TRP A 171 -15.06 18.98 -11.50
C TRP A 171 -13.92 17.94 -11.61
N GLY A 172 -14.21 16.72 -12.06
CA GLY A 172 -13.27 15.61 -12.04
C GLY A 172 -12.07 15.80 -12.98
N SER A 173 -12.31 16.36 -14.17
CA SER A 173 -11.24 16.65 -15.14
C SER A 173 -10.29 17.74 -14.63
N THR A 174 -10.83 18.78 -14.01
CA THR A 174 -10.07 19.89 -13.41
C THR A 174 -9.27 19.44 -12.18
N ALA A 175 -9.81 18.58 -11.33
CA ALA A 175 -9.11 18.03 -10.17
C ALA A 175 -7.92 17.14 -10.57
N VAL A 176 -8.09 16.28 -11.58
CA VAL A 176 -7.00 15.41 -12.08
C VAL A 176 -5.89 16.23 -12.76
N LEU A 177 -6.26 17.20 -13.59
CA LEU A 177 -5.29 18.07 -14.27
C LEU A 177 -4.47 18.91 -13.28
N THR A 178 -5.12 19.45 -12.24
CA THR A 178 -4.42 20.21 -11.19
C THR A 178 -3.47 19.35 -10.37
N LEU A 179 -3.87 18.13 -10.00
CA LEU A 179 -2.99 17.17 -9.31
C LEU A 179 -1.78 16.76 -10.18
N LEU A 180 -2.00 16.48 -11.46
CA LEU A 180 -0.91 16.15 -12.40
C LEU A 180 0.04 17.34 -12.61
N ALA A 181 -0.50 18.56 -12.74
CA ALA A 181 0.30 19.77 -12.84
C ALA A 181 1.14 20.01 -11.58
N ALA A 182 0.55 19.83 -10.39
CA ALA A 182 1.26 19.94 -9.12
C ALA A 182 2.36 18.88 -8.98
N LEU A 183 2.10 17.63 -9.38
CA LEU A 183 3.08 16.55 -9.38
C LEU A 183 4.22 16.83 -10.37
N ALA A 184 3.91 17.27 -11.57
CA ALA A 184 4.90 17.65 -12.58
C ALA A 184 5.76 18.83 -12.10
N ALA A 185 5.15 19.84 -11.48
CA ALA A 185 5.87 20.96 -10.88
C ALA A 185 6.79 20.50 -9.74
N TRP A 186 6.32 19.60 -8.88
CA TRP A 186 7.11 19.03 -7.79
C TRP A 186 8.30 18.20 -8.31
N LEU A 187 8.06 17.34 -9.32
CA LEU A 187 9.11 16.56 -9.97
C LEU A 187 10.11 17.45 -10.69
N GLY A 188 9.65 18.47 -11.41
CA GLY A 188 10.47 19.46 -12.09
C GLY A 188 11.34 20.25 -11.11
N TRP A 189 10.76 20.71 -9.99
CA TRP A 189 11.50 21.36 -8.92
C TRP A 189 12.55 20.43 -8.31
N ARG A 190 12.19 19.16 -8.06
CA ARG A 190 13.10 18.15 -7.51
C ARG A 190 14.25 17.83 -8.48
N ALA A 191 13.97 17.68 -9.77
CA ALA A 191 14.96 17.43 -10.81
C ALA A 191 15.86 18.64 -11.03
N GLY A 192 15.30 19.85 -11.07
CA GLY A 192 16.03 21.10 -11.17
C GLY A 192 17.03 21.27 -10.04
N ARG A 193 16.62 21.00 -8.79
CA ARG A 193 17.52 21.02 -7.63
C ARG A 193 18.64 20.00 -7.72
N ALA A 194 18.39 18.81 -8.26
CA ALA A 194 19.41 17.79 -8.47
C ALA A 194 20.43 18.18 -9.55
N VAL A 195 19.96 18.75 -10.67
CA VAL A 195 20.81 19.23 -11.77
C VAL A 195 21.64 20.44 -11.34
N LEU A 196 21.02 21.41 -10.65
CA LEU A 196 21.73 22.58 -10.10
C LEU A 196 22.82 22.17 -9.11
N ALA A 197 22.53 21.23 -8.20
CA ALA A 197 23.53 20.69 -7.29
C ALA A 197 24.68 19.99 -8.03
N GLY A 198 24.37 19.23 -9.08
CA GLY A 198 25.36 18.58 -9.95
C GLY A 198 26.26 19.58 -10.69
N ARG A 199 25.68 20.66 -11.24
CA ARG A 199 26.43 21.72 -11.95
C ARG A 199 27.35 22.48 -11.00
N VAL A 200 26.86 22.86 -9.81
CA VAL A 200 27.69 23.51 -8.78
C VAL A 200 28.88 22.62 -8.40
N LEU A 201 28.67 21.32 -8.25
CA LEU A 201 29.74 20.36 -7.94
C LEU A 201 30.72 20.15 -9.09
N ALA A 202 30.26 20.16 -10.33
CA ALA A 202 31.13 20.09 -11.50
C ALA A 202 32.05 21.33 -11.57
N THR A 203 31.51 22.52 -11.34
CA THR A 203 32.28 23.77 -11.29
C THR A 203 33.29 23.78 -10.13
N LEU A 204 32.91 23.27 -8.96
CA LEU A 204 33.82 23.12 -7.82
C LEU A 204 34.92 22.08 -8.10
N ARG A 205 34.63 21.01 -8.85
CA ARG A 205 35.63 20.01 -9.25
C ARG A 205 36.65 20.54 -10.25
N SER A 206 36.27 21.48 -11.12
CA SER A 206 37.19 22.14 -12.06
C SER A 206 38.09 23.21 -11.43
N ARG A 207 37.85 23.60 -10.17
CA ARG A 207 38.65 24.61 -9.45
C ARG A 207 39.11 24.07 -8.09
N PRO A 208 40.26 23.38 -8.02
CA PRO A 208 40.74 22.74 -6.78
C PRO A 208 41.01 23.73 -5.63
N GLU A 209 41.34 24.99 -5.94
CA GLU A 209 41.54 26.08 -4.97
C GLU A 209 40.26 26.43 -4.18
N LEU A 210 39.09 26.26 -4.80
CA LEU A 210 37.80 26.50 -4.14
C LEU A 210 37.44 25.35 -3.19
N LEU A 211 37.83 24.11 -3.51
CA LEU A 211 37.61 22.97 -2.63
C LEU A 211 38.44 23.06 -1.34
N SER A 212 39.69 23.54 -1.43
CA SER A 212 40.54 23.76 -0.26
C SER A 212 40.05 24.93 0.61
N ALA A 213 39.60 26.03 0.01
CA ALA A 213 38.99 27.16 0.72
C ALA A 213 37.67 26.78 1.43
N LEU A 214 36.87 25.89 0.82
CA LEU A 214 35.61 25.42 1.38
C LEU A 214 35.82 24.41 2.51
N ASP A 215 36.81 23.52 2.41
CA ASP A 215 37.21 22.62 3.52
C ASP A 215 37.79 23.40 4.70
N ALA A 216 38.60 24.45 4.44
CA ALA A 216 39.10 25.35 5.47
C ALA A 216 37.97 26.09 6.20
N SER A 217 36.98 26.57 5.47
CA SER A 217 35.81 27.29 6.01
C SER A 217 34.86 26.37 6.79
N LEU A 218 34.67 25.12 6.35
CA LEU A 218 33.84 24.11 7.04
C LEU A 218 34.47 23.63 8.36
N ARG A 219 35.79 23.70 8.52
CA ARG A 219 36.49 23.42 9.78
C ARG A 219 36.25 24.48 10.85
N LEU A 220 35.91 25.70 10.45
CA LEU A 220 35.64 26.83 11.35
C LEU A 220 34.18 26.88 11.84
N LEU A 221 33.27 26.05 11.30
CA LEU A 221 31.85 26.06 11.70
C LEU A 221 31.62 25.31 13.02
N PRO A 222 31.13 25.98 14.10
CA PRO A 222 31.02 25.40 15.44
C PRO A 222 29.97 24.28 15.60
N ARG A 223 29.08 24.08 14.62
CA ARG A 223 27.97 23.12 14.73
C ARG A 223 27.65 22.47 13.38
N ARG A 224 28.19 21.27 13.15
CA ARG A 224 27.86 20.40 12.00
C ARG A 224 26.39 19.91 11.95
N ARG A 225 25.53 20.30 12.92
CA ARG A 225 24.22 19.66 13.18
C ARG A 225 23.10 20.13 12.23
N ASN A 226 23.24 21.29 11.57
CA ASN A 226 22.20 21.87 10.70
C ASN A 226 22.62 21.97 9.22
N LEU A 227 23.56 21.15 8.75
CA LEU A 227 23.87 21.15 7.31
C LEU A 227 22.67 20.60 6.50
N PRO A 228 22.24 21.28 5.42
CA PRO A 228 21.21 20.76 4.56
C PRO A 228 21.63 19.37 4.03
N PRO A 229 20.68 18.42 3.89
CA PRO A 229 20.97 17.01 3.65
C PRO A 229 21.80 16.74 2.39
N VAL A 230 21.82 17.69 1.45
CA VAL A 230 22.67 17.68 0.25
C VAL A 230 24.14 17.89 0.60
N LEU A 231 24.46 18.93 1.38
CA LEU A 231 25.83 19.27 1.78
C LEU A 231 26.42 18.19 2.70
N ALA A 232 25.59 17.64 3.60
CA ALA A 232 25.98 16.53 4.46
C ALA A 232 26.33 15.26 3.67
N ARG A 233 25.60 14.95 2.58
CA ARG A 233 25.92 13.81 1.70
C ARG A 233 27.19 14.04 0.88
N LEU A 234 27.44 15.28 0.47
CA LEU A 234 28.60 15.65 -0.32
C LEU A 234 29.90 15.59 0.48
N ILE A 235 29.89 16.11 1.71
CA ILE A 235 31.02 15.98 2.63
C ILE A 235 31.28 14.50 2.95
N ARG A 236 30.22 13.70 3.16
CA ARG A 236 30.38 12.26 3.44
C ARG A 236 30.96 11.49 2.24
N ARG A 237 30.57 11.82 1.01
CA ARG A 237 31.10 11.20 -0.22
C ARG A 237 32.53 11.66 -0.54
N ALA A 238 32.87 12.93 -0.27
CA ALA A 238 34.22 13.43 -0.43
C ALA A 238 35.17 12.82 0.60
N ALA A 239 34.75 12.73 1.88
CA ALA A 239 35.53 12.10 2.94
C ALA A 239 35.76 10.60 2.70
N TYR A 240 34.79 9.90 2.09
CA TYR A 240 34.95 8.47 1.79
C TYR A 240 35.95 8.16 0.67
N ARG A 241 36.26 9.13 -0.22
CA ARG A 241 37.24 8.94 -1.31
C ARG A 241 38.62 9.53 -1.02
N GLY A 242 38.79 10.28 0.06
CA GLY A 242 40.09 10.76 0.55
C GLY A 242 40.80 9.78 1.48
N ILE A 243 40.19 8.63 1.80
CA ILE A 243 40.79 7.56 2.62
C ILE A 243 41.05 6.33 1.73
N GLU A 244 41.75 6.50 0.62
CA GLU A 244 42.60 5.42 0.12
C GLU A 244 43.89 5.48 0.94
N ARG A 245 43.98 4.60 1.94
CA ARG A 245 45.19 4.39 2.75
C ARG A 245 46.36 4.08 1.80
N PRO A 246 47.55 4.68 1.96
CA PRO A 246 48.74 4.17 1.30
C PRO A 246 48.96 2.72 1.75
N SER A 247 49.04 1.84 0.76
CA SER A 247 49.36 0.42 0.90
C SER A 247 50.56 0.23 1.82
N ALA A 248 50.36 -0.52 2.91
CA ALA A 248 51.41 -1.11 3.71
C ALA A 248 52.12 -2.21 2.89
N SER A 249 53.02 -1.85 1.99
CA SER A 249 53.86 -2.81 1.28
C SER A 249 55.14 -2.14 0.74
N ARG A 250 56.05 -1.79 1.65
CA ARG A 250 57.48 -1.62 1.36
C ARG A 250 58.27 -1.55 2.67
N LEU A 251 58.43 -2.70 3.32
CA LEU A 251 59.56 -2.94 4.22
C LEU A 251 60.69 -3.49 3.35
N PRO A 252 61.79 -2.75 3.11
CA PRO A 252 63.00 -3.36 2.61
C PRO A 252 63.69 -4.11 3.75
N ALA A 253 63.74 -5.43 3.60
CA ALA A 253 64.65 -6.29 4.34
C ALA A 253 66.09 -5.93 3.97
N HIS A 254 66.89 -5.50 4.94
CA HIS A 254 68.35 -5.53 4.87
C HIS A 254 68.84 -5.93 6.27
N ARG A 255 69.14 -7.22 6.48
CA ARG A 255 70.39 -7.96 6.22
C ARG A 255 71.45 -7.65 7.28
N VAL A 256 71.76 -8.72 8.01
CA VAL A 256 72.69 -8.86 9.13
C VAL A 256 74.15 -8.91 8.63
N LEU A 257 75.07 -8.47 9.51
CA LEU A 257 76.48 -8.83 9.72
C LEU A 257 77.57 -7.87 9.20
N PRO A 258 78.75 -7.83 9.85
CA PRO A 258 79.12 -8.26 11.21
C PRO A 258 79.38 -7.09 12.19
#